data_AF-A0A1V4STM8-F1
#
_entry.id   AF-A0A1V4STM8-F1
#
_cell.length_a   1.000
_cell.length_b   1.000
_cell.length_c   1.000
_cell.angle_alpha   90.00
_cell.angle_beta   90.00
_cell.angle_gamma   90.00
#
_symmetry.space_group_name_H-M   'P 1'
#
loop_
_entity.id
_entity.type
_entity.pdbx_description
1 polymer ?
#
loop_
_entity_poly.entity_id
_entity_poly.type
_entity_poly.pdbx_seq_one_letter_code
_entity_poly.pdbx_strand_id
1 'polypeptide(L)'
;MNMEKSMVNRKFGVIDVLIFLGIAVLLYIALTPAINGDIKPTDVGSSISTNISAIPLYMLKSVGRMAAAYLLSLIFTLIYGHIAAHNKKAERIMIPILDILQSIPVLSFLPAVLLGLMALFPKYNIGVELASIILIFTSQAWNMTFSFYNSIKLIPKDLDEASDVFRLNKWQKFRKLEVPFSMMGLVWNSMMSWAGGWFFLMTCEMFTMNGKTYALPGIGSYLQVAANEGNMKALFWGIISLIIVIILLDQLIWKPLNVWADKFKMELTQTEVPHSALLTLLRRSAVIGFLVEKIFKPIASIFGEKLDQVINKRNVKKKEKVNNKSGIVIKWIIRIVAIIVFLYAAINASKLIMKLSMDEILEIFPAVGATLLRVLAAQIIAIIWTVPVGVAIGLNKKLARILQPIVQIAASVPATALFPVLLLFLINKIGGLNIAAVILMLMGTQWYILFNVIAGAMAIPEDLKAAAKTFGITGIKKWKVLILPAIFPYLVTGMITAAGGCWNASIVAEYVTFGGKTVTTVGLGALISESTASGNFAMLLLSTLTMAIVVVAFNKIVWNRLYRLAEEKFKMEL
;
A
#
# COMPACT_ATOMS: atom_id res chain seq x y z
N MET A 1 0.98 26.79 3.67
CA MET A 1 1.33 27.56 4.89
C MET A 1 0.49 27.28 6.15
N ASN A 2 -0.61 26.52 6.14
CA ASN A 2 -1.39 26.21 7.38
C ASN A 2 -1.68 24.71 7.63
N MET A 3 -1.20 23.78 6.79
CA MET A 3 -1.48 22.33 6.94
C MET A 3 -0.33 21.48 7.44
N GLU A 4 0.94 21.90 7.26
CA GLU A 4 2.12 21.22 7.83
C GLU A 4 2.01 21.12 9.37
N LYS A 5 1.40 22.12 10.02
CA LYS A 5 1.10 22.11 11.47
C LYS A 5 0.02 21.12 11.93
N SER A 6 -0.79 20.54 11.04
CA SER A 6 -2.02 19.82 11.44
C SER A 6 -1.84 18.32 11.72
N MET A 7 -0.87 17.67 11.08
CA MET A 7 -0.57 16.25 11.33
C MET A 7 0.38 16.07 12.52
N VAL A 8 1.31 17.01 12.74
CA VAL A 8 2.40 16.88 13.72
C VAL A 8 1.95 17.11 15.17
N ASN A 9 0.84 17.83 15.42
CA ASN A 9 0.43 18.26 16.76
C ASN A 9 -0.78 17.53 17.37
N ARG A 10 -1.27 16.42 16.80
CA ARG A 10 -2.40 15.69 17.41
C ARG A 10 -1.96 14.90 18.64
N LYS A 11 -2.25 15.40 19.84
CA LYS A 11 -2.14 14.63 21.10
C LYS A 11 -3.07 13.41 21.07
N PHE A 12 -2.66 12.31 21.72
CA PHE A 12 -3.50 11.12 21.81
C PHE A 12 -4.76 11.49 22.57
N GLY A 13 -5.92 11.30 21.96
CA GLY A 13 -7.19 11.80 22.46
C GLY A 13 -8.28 10.74 22.48
N VAL A 14 -9.43 11.12 23.03
CA VAL A 14 -10.63 10.27 23.08
C VAL A 14 -11.04 9.76 21.69
N ILE A 15 -10.79 10.55 20.64
CA ILE A 15 -11.05 10.15 19.25
C ILE A 15 -10.20 8.93 18.85
N ASP A 16 -8.93 8.87 19.27
CA ASP A 16 -8.05 7.76 18.92
C ASP A 16 -8.52 6.47 19.61
N VAL A 17 -8.91 6.56 20.89
CA VAL A 17 -9.53 5.45 21.63
C VAL A 17 -10.80 4.96 20.94
N LEU A 18 -11.68 5.87 20.51
CA LEU A 18 -12.89 5.53 19.77
C LEU A 18 -12.59 4.88 18.42
N ILE A 19 -11.52 5.29 17.73
CA ILE A 19 -11.13 4.66 16.46
C ILE A 19 -10.58 3.25 16.70
N PHE A 20 -9.70 3.05 17.69
CA PHE A 20 -9.19 1.71 18.02
C PHE A 20 -10.31 0.77 18.47
N LEU A 21 -11.24 1.27 19.29
CA LEU A 21 -12.44 0.54 19.66
C LEU A 21 -13.30 0.20 18.42
N GLY A 22 -13.44 1.15 17.49
CA GLY A 22 -14.13 0.93 16.22
C GLY A 22 -13.47 -0.06 15.30
N ILE A 23 -12.14 -0.13 15.30
CA ILE A 23 -11.40 -1.14 14.57
C ILE A 23 -11.59 -2.50 15.22
N ALA A 24 -11.49 -2.61 16.55
CA ALA A 24 -11.78 -3.85 17.27
C ALA A 24 -13.20 -4.36 16.96
N VAL A 25 -14.18 -3.44 16.92
CA VAL A 25 -15.56 -3.70 16.49
C VAL A 25 -15.62 -4.20 15.06
N LEU A 26 -14.99 -3.52 14.11
CA LEU A 26 -15.02 -3.89 12.69
C LEU A 26 -14.36 -5.25 12.47
N LEU A 27 -13.21 -5.50 13.11
CA LEU A 27 -12.52 -6.79 13.08
C LEU A 27 -13.39 -7.88 13.69
N TYR A 28 -14.00 -7.64 14.85
CA TYR A 28 -14.91 -8.61 15.47
C TYR A 28 -16.13 -8.92 14.58
N ILE A 29 -16.79 -7.90 14.01
CA ILE A 29 -17.91 -8.09 13.07
C ILE A 29 -17.46 -8.91 11.87
N ALA A 30 -16.29 -8.59 11.31
CA ALA A 30 -15.75 -9.32 10.18
C ALA A 30 -15.43 -10.78 10.57
N LEU A 31 -14.98 -11.05 11.80
CA LEU A 31 -14.71 -12.39 12.33
C LEU A 31 -15.98 -13.14 12.78
N THR A 32 -17.10 -12.46 12.99
CA THR A 32 -18.33 -13.07 13.55
C THR A 32 -18.87 -14.27 12.73
N PRO A 33 -18.92 -14.21 11.38
CA PRO A 33 -19.32 -15.37 10.58
C PRO A 33 -18.40 -16.59 10.79
N ALA A 34 -17.12 -16.35 11.08
CA ALA A 34 -16.14 -17.39 11.38
C ALA A 34 -16.35 -18.00 12.77
N ILE A 35 -16.57 -17.13 13.76
CA ILE A 35 -16.74 -17.51 15.17
C ILE A 35 -18.01 -18.35 15.37
N ASN A 36 -19.09 -18.02 14.66
CA ASN A 36 -20.38 -18.69 14.83
C ASN A 36 -20.47 -20.05 14.11
N GLY A 37 -19.51 -20.40 13.25
CA GLY A 37 -19.52 -21.68 12.53
C GLY A 37 -20.65 -21.81 11.49
N ASP A 38 -21.32 -20.71 11.12
CA ASP A 38 -22.50 -20.68 10.25
C ASP A 38 -22.21 -21.06 8.78
N ILE A 39 -20.94 -21.29 8.43
CA ILE A 39 -20.50 -21.54 7.07
C ILE A 39 -19.86 -22.91 7.01
N LYS A 40 -20.57 -23.88 6.41
CA LYS A 40 -19.96 -25.13 5.99
C LYS A 40 -19.00 -24.80 4.85
N PRO A 41 -17.70 -25.03 5.00
CA PRO A 41 -16.76 -24.82 3.91
C PRO A 41 -17.14 -25.78 2.79
N THR A 42 -17.72 -25.27 1.71
CA THR A 42 -17.70 -25.99 0.44
C THR A 42 -16.24 -26.21 0.09
N ASP A 43 -15.89 -27.44 -0.31
CA ASP A 43 -14.54 -27.84 -0.70
C ASP A 43 -14.06 -27.04 -1.91
N VAL A 44 -13.64 -25.78 -1.68
CA VAL A 44 -12.89 -24.98 -2.64
C VAL A 44 -11.41 -25.28 -2.43
N GLY A 45 -11.08 -26.56 -2.61
CA GLY A 45 -9.73 -27.09 -2.63
C GLY A 45 -9.51 -27.75 -3.98
N SER A 46 -9.53 -26.96 -5.07
CA SER A 46 -9.01 -27.50 -6.33
C SER A 46 -7.53 -27.77 -6.14
N SER A 47 -7.10 -29.02 -6.31
CA SER A 47 -5.68 -29.37 -6.39
C SER A 47 -5.00 -28.47 -7.42
N ILE A 48 -4.17 -27.54 -6.98
CA ILE A 48 -3.43 -26.64 -7.88
C ILE A 48 -2.39 -27.49 -8.59
N SER A 49 -2.41 -27.47 -9.92
CA SER A 49 -1.46 -28.24 -10.71
C SER A 49 -0.11 -27.53 -10.74
N THR A 50 0.97 -28.23 -10.38
CA THR A 50 2.35 -27.71 -10.50
C THR A 50 2.96 -27.93 -11.90
N ASN A 51 2.12 -28.22 -12.91
CA ASN A 51 2.54 -28.35 -14.29
C ASN A 51 2.92 -26.99 -14.90
N ILE A 52 4.05 -26.95 -15.62
CA ILE A 52 4.57 -25.74 -16.26
C ILE A 52 3.58 -25.17 -17.30
N SER A 53 2.79 -26.02 -17.95
CA SER A 53 1.75 -25.60 -18.91
C SER A 53 0.60 -24.82 -18.28
N ALA A 54 0.39 -24.92 -16.97
CA ALA A 54 -0.64 -24.18 -16.25
C ALA A 54 -0.24 -22.72 -15.96
N ILE A 55 1.07 -22.42 -16.00
CA ILE A 55 1.62 -21.11 -15.61
C ILE A 55 0.98 -19.96 -16.40
N PRO A 56 0.83 -19.99 -17.75
CA PRO A 56 0.21 -18.87 -18.49
C PRO A 56 -1.22 -18.54 -18.03
N LEU A 57 -2.04 -19.56 -17.77
CA LEU A 57 -3.40 -19.38 -17.29
C LEU A 57 -3.41 -18.81 -15.86
N TYR A 58 -2.55 -19.32 -15.00
CA TYR A 58 -2.42 -18.85 -13.62
C TYR A 58 -1.93 -17.40 -13.55
N MET A 59 -0.97 -17.02 -14.39
CA MET A 59 -0.54 -15.63 -14.53
C MET A 59 -1.69 -14.72 -14.96
N LEU A 60 -2.49 -15.12 -15.95
CA LEU A 60 -3.63 -14.33 -16.43
C LEU A 60 -4.66 -14.11 -15.31
N LYS A 61 -4.97 -15.14 -14.53
CA LYS A 61 -5.90 -15.04 -13.40
C LYS A 61 -5.37 -14.09 -12.31
N SER A 62 -4.11 -14.22 -11.93
CA SER A 62 -3.49 -13.35 -10.93
C SER A 62 -3.42 -11.89 -11.38
N VAL A 63 -2.99 -11.64 -12.63
CA VAL A 63 -2.98 -10.29 -13.22
C VAL A 63 -4.40 -9.73 -13.30
N GLY A 64 -5.39 -10.55 -13.65
CA GLY A 64 -6.80 -10.17 -13.67
C GLY A 64 -7.31 -9.70 -12.30
N ARG A 65 -7.03 -10.47 -11.23
CA ARG A 65 -7.37 -10.08 -9.85
C ARG A 65 -6.68 -8.79 -9.43
N MET A 66 -5.38 -8.69 -9.70
CA MET A 66 -4.56 -7.50 -9.43
C MET A 66 -5.09 -6.26 -10.14
N ALA A 67 -5.51 -6.40 -11.40
CA ALA A 67 -6.09 -5.31 -12.18
C ALA A 67 -7.48 -4.91 -11.65
N ALA A 68 -8.33 -5.87 -11.30
CA ALA A 68 -9.65 -5.60 -10.72
C ALA A 68 -9.53 -4.87 -9.38
N ALA A 69 -8.65 -5.35 -8.49
CA ALA A 69 -8.33 -4.71 -7.23
C ALA A 69 -7.80 -3.29 -7.44
N TYR A 70 -6.88 -3.11 -8.40
CA TYR A 70 -6.28 -1.81 -8.69
C TYR A 70 -7.31 -0.79 -9.20
N LEU A 71 -8.26 -1.22 -10.04
CA LEU A 71 -9.36 -0.35 -10.49
C LEU A 71 -10.23 0.09 -9.31
N LEU A 72 -10.56 -0.81 -8.39
CA LEU A 72 -11.27 -0.47 -7.16
C LEU A 72 -10.47 0.50 -6.30
N SER A 73 -9.16 0.27 -6.15
CA SER A 73 -8.24 1.13 -5.38
C SER A 73 -8.14 2.52 -6.00
N LEU A 74 -8.06 2.64 -7.32
CA LEU A 74 -8.02 3.91 -8.02
C LEU A 74 -9.31 4.71 -7.84
N ILE A 75 -10.47 4.06 -7.98
CA ILE A 75 -11.78 4.69 -7.75
C ILE A 75 -11.88 5.16 -6.28
N PHE A 76 -11.51 4.30 -5.34
CA PHE A 76 -11.45 4.64 -3.93
C PHE A 76 -10.54 5.84 -3.68
N THR A 77 -9.32 5.84 -4.21
CA THR A 77 -8.35 6.94 -4.09
C THR A 77 -8.92 8.26 -4.58
N LEU A 78 -9.51 8.28 -5.78
CA LEU A 78 -10.05 9.50 -6.38
C LEU A 78 -11.22 10.06 -5.57
N ILE A 79 -12.10 9.21 -5.04
CA ILE A 79 -13.25 9.64 -4.24
C ILE A 79 -12.82 10.03 -2.83
N TYR A 80 -12.12 9.14 -2.12
CA TYR A 80 -11.73 9.29 -0.73
C TYR A 80 -10.77 10.47 -0.56
N GLY A 81 -9.73 10.54 -1.40
CA GLY A 81 -8.74 11.61 -1.38
C GLY A 81 -9.36 12.97 -1.72
N HIS A 82 -10.24 13.05 -2.72
CA HIS A 82 -10.93 14.31 -3.07
C HIS A 82 -11.82 14.83 -1.93
N ILE A 83 -12.61 13.94 -1.30
CA ILE A 83 -13.49 14.31 -0.16
C ILE A 83 -12.65 14.77 1.03
N ALA A 84 -11.58 14.03 1.36
CA ALA A 84 -10.69 14.38 2.45
C ALA A 84 -9.97 15.71 2.19
N ALA A 85 -9.56 15.99 0.94
CA ALA A 85 -8.87 17.23 0.59
C ALA A 85 -9.75 18.48 0.75
N HIS A 86 -11.04 18.39 0.41
CA HIS A 86 -11.94 19.55 0.35
C HIS A 86 -12.73 19.83 1.63
N ASN A 87 -12.88 18.85 2.52
CA ASN A 87 -13.72 18.99 3.71
C ASN A 87 -12.91 18.79 5.00
N LYS A 88 -12.66 19.87 5.74
CA LYS A 88 -11.91 19.86 7.01
C LYS A 88 -12.46 18.87 8.06
N LYS A 89 -13.78 18.63 8.09
CA LYS A 89 -14.37 17.63 9.00
C LYS A 89 -14.09 16.21 8.53
N ALA A 90 -14.18 15.99 7.22
CA ALA A 90 -13.87 14.71 6.60
C ALA A 90 -12.38 14.39 6.77
N GLU A 91 -11.50 15.33 6.46
CA GLU A 91 -10.04 15.25 6.68
C GLU A 91 -9.70 14.83 8.12
N ARG A 92 -10.38 15.42 9.11
CA ARG A 92 -10.13 15.15 10.53
C ARG A 92 -10.41 13.69 10.91
N ILE A 93 -11.31 13.01 10.22
CA ILE A 93 -11.79 11.65 10.51
C ILE A 93 -11.17 10.64 9.54
N MET A 94 -11.24 10.91 8.25
CA MET A 94 -10.83 10.02 7.17
C MET A 94 -9.32 9.77 7.17
N ILE A 95 -8.49 10.82 7.30
CA ILE A 95 -7.04 10.64 7.25
C ILE A 95 -6.52 9.76 8.41
N PRO A 96 -6.92 9.96 9.68
CA PRO A 96 -6.57 9.03 10.75
C PRO A 96 -7.09 7.61 10.55
N ILE A 97 -8.32 7.44 10.04
CA ILE A 97 -8.85 6.11 9.74
C ILE A 97 -7.96 5.42 8.70
N LEU A 98 -7.59 6.14 7.64
CA LEU A 98 -6.71 5.63 6.59
C LEU A 98 -5.33 5.24 7.15
N ASP A 99 -4.77 6.08 8.04
CA ASP A 99 -3.48 5.87 8.69
C ASP A 99 -3.45 4.65 9.62
N ILE A 100 -4.57 4.37 10.28
CA ILE A 100 -4.67 3.17 11.13
C ILE A 100 -4.96 1.94 10.27
N LEU A 101 -5.87 2.03 9.30
CA LEU A 101 -6.21 0.89 8.42
C LEU A 101 -5.01 0.40 7.61
N GLN A 102 -4.10 1.29 7.18
CA GLN A 102 -2.88 0.88 6.48
C GLN A 102 -1.92 0.06 7.36
N SER A 103 -2.04 0.19 8.68
CA SER A 103 -1.21 -0.52 9.65
C SER A 103 -1.78 -1.91 9.99
N ILE A 104 -3.03 -2.18 9.63
CA ILE A 104 -3.68 -3.47 9.85
C ILE A 104 -3.26 -4.42 8.73
N PRO A 105 -2.65 -5.57 9.06
CA PRO A 105 -2.22 -6.50 8.04
C PRO A 105 -3.34 -7.23 7.34
N VAL A 106 -3.11 -7.57 6.08
CA VAL A 106 -4.07 -8.31 5.24
C VAL A 106 -4.49 -9.64 5.89
N LEU A 107 -3.54 -10.42 6.42
CA LEU A 107 -3.84 -11.73 7.04
C LEU A 107 -4.75 -11.61 8.25
N SER A 108 -4.64 -10.53 9.02
CA SER A 108 -5.39 -10.34 10.26
C SER A 108 -6.91 -10.33 10.08
N PHE A 109 -7.38 -9.83 8.94
CA PHE A 109 -8.80 -9.79 8.60
C PHE A 109 -9.16 -10.69 7.39
N LEU A 110 -8.20 -11.46 6.88
CA LEU A 110 -8.43 -12.39 5.78
C LEU A 110 -9.48 -13.46 6.12
N PRO A 111 -9.40 -14.19 7.25
CA PRO A 111 -10.41 -15.20 7.60
C PRO A 111 -11.82 -14.63 7.63
N ALA A 112 -11.93 -13.45 8.22
CA ALA A 112 -13.14 -12.68 8.36
C ALA A 112 -13.78 -12.31 7.02
N VAL A 113 -13.02 -11.61 6.16
CA VAL A 113 -13.50 -11.16 4.85
C VAL A 113 -13.90 -12.35 3.99
N LEU A 114 -13.09 -13.40 4.00
CA LEU A 114 -13.37 -14.59 3.21
C LEU A 114 -14.65 -15.28 3.68
N LEU A 115 -14.73 -15.62 4.96
CA LEU A 115 -15.87 -16.37 5.48
C LEU A 115 -17.15 -15.56 5.32
N GLY A 116 -17.11 -14.25 5.57
CA GLY A 116 -18.24 -13.36 5.29
C GLY A 116 -18.69 -13.41 3.83
N LEU A 117 -17.77 -13.37 2.87
CA LEU A 117 -18.10 -13.45 1.44
C LEU A 117 -18.54 -14.85 0.99
N MET A 118 -17.98 -15.91 1.57
CA MET A 118 -18.43 -17.28 1.33
C MET A 118 -19.84 -17.51 1.86
N ALA A 119 -20.20 -16.89 3.00
CA ALA A 119 -21.57 -16.91 3.53
C ALA A 119 -22.56 -16.22 2.57
N LEU A 120 -22.15 -15.10 1.98
CA LEU A 120 -22.97 -14.35 1.02
C LEU A 120 -23.09 -15.06 -0.34
N PHE A 121 -22.06 -15.80 -0.76
CA PHE A 121 -22.01 -16.50 -2.03
C PHE A 121 -21.67 -18.00 -1.88
N PRO A 122 -22.56 -18.81 -1.24
CA PRO A 122 -22.23 -20.17 -0.82
C PRO A 122 -22.15 -21.20 -1.95
N LYS A 123 -22.70 -20.90 -3.13
CA LYS A 123 -22.82 -21.85 -4.26
C LYS A 123 -21.68 -21.78 -5.28
N TYR A 124 -20.82 -20.76 -5.22
CA TYR A 124 -19.77 -20.53 -6.23
C TYR A 124 -18.47 -20.07 -5.58
N ASN A 125 -17.33 -20.35 -6.24
CA ASN A 125 -16.00 -19.85 -5.84
C ASN A 125 -15.87 -18.31 -5.90
N ILE A 126 -16.94 -17.60 -6.30
CA ILE A 126 -17.03 -16.15 -6.36
C ILE A 126 -16.73 -15.52 -4.99
N GLY A 127 -17.16 -16.14 -3.88
CA GLY A 127 -16.85 -15.63 -2.53
C GLY A 127 -15.34 -15.56 -2.25
N VAL A 128 -14.61 -16.61 -2.64
CA VAL A 128 -13.14 -16.68 -2.50
C VAL A 128 -12.44 -15.71 -3.46
N GLU A 129 -12.90 -15.62 -4.71
CA GLU A 129 -12.39 -14.67 -5.71
C GLU A 129 -12.56 -13.21 -5.25
N LEU A 130 -13.75 -12.84 -4.77
CA LEU A 130 -14.03 -11.51 -4.25
C LEU A 130 -13.20 -11.21 -3.00
N ALA A 131 -13.02 -12.19 -2.11
CA ALA A 131 -12.18 -12.03 -0.93
C ALA A 131 -10.74 -11.71 -1.34
N SER A 132 -10.17 -12.48 -2.27
CA SER A 132 -8.82 -12.26 -2.81
C SER A 132 -8.69 -10.85 -3.41
N ILE A 133 -9.66 -10.40 -4.21
CA ILE A 133 -9.67 -9.06 -4.81
C ILE A 133 -9.74 -7.97 -3.74
N ILE A 134 -10.61 -8.11 -2.72
CA ILE A 134 -10.73 -7.13 -1.64
C ILE A 134 -9.43 -7.06 -0.82
N LEU A 135 -8.80 -8.21 -0.55
CA LEU A 135 -7.55 -8.27 0.19
C LEU A 135 -6.41 -7.59 -0.59
N ILE A 136 -6.28 -7.87 -1.89
CA ILE A 136 -5.33 -7.17 -2.76
C ILE A 136 -5.63 -5.67 -2.80
N PHE A 137 -6.91 -5.27 -2.90
CA PHE A 137 -7.33 -3.87 -2.90
C PHE A 137 -6.79 -3.11 -1.68
N THR A 138 -6.82 -3.73 -0.48
CA THR A 138 -6.31 -3.07 0.73
C THR A 138 -4.82 -2.76 0.60
N SER A 139 -4.01 -3.68 0.08
CA SER A 139 -2.58 -3.42 -0.15
C SER A 139 -2.28 -2.32 -1.20
N GLN A 140 -3.22 -2.07 -2.12
CA GLN A 140 -3.06 -1.12 -3.22
C GLN A 140 -3.61 0.28 -2.89
N ALA A 141 -4.63 0.39 -2.05
CA ALA A 141 -5.40 1.63 -1.89
C ALA A 141 -4.67 2.74 -1.10
N TRP A 142 -3.85 2.39 -0.11
CA TRP A 142 -3.37 3.34 0.90
C TRP A 142 -2.44 4.42 0.33
N ASN A 143 -1.31 4.02 -0.26
CA ASN A 143 -0.28 4.93 -0.76
C ASN A 143 -0.81 5.87 -1.86
N MET A 144 -1.61 5.33 -2.79
CA MET A 144 -2.27 6.13 -3.82
C MET A 144 -3.20 7.19 -3.23
N THR A 145 -3.97 6.83 -2.21
CA THR A 145 -4.92 7.74 -1.57
C THR A 145 -4.21 8.87 -0.85
N PHE A 146 -3.15 8.58 -0.08
CA PHE A 146 -2.33 9.61 0.56
C PHE A 146 -1.63 10.50 -0.47
N SER A 147 -1.07 9.93 -1.53
CA SER A 147 -0.42 10.70 -2.58
C SER A 147 -1.41 11.64 -3.27
N PHE A 148 -2.59 11.15 -3.66
CA PHE A 148 -3.59 11.97 -4.33
C PHE A 148 -4.10 13.10 -3.42
N TYR A 149 -4.43 12.76 -2.16
CA TYR A 149 -4.82 13.73 -1.15
C TYR A 149 -3.75 14.82 -0.98
N ASN A 150 -2.49 14.43 -0.78
CA ASN A 150 -1.38 15.37 -0.58
C ASN A 150 -1.14 16.23 -1.83
N SER A 151 -1.19 15.63 -3.03
CA SER A 151 -1.05 16.38 -4.29
C SER A 151 -2.11 17.46 -4.43
N ILE A 152 -3.38 17.19 -4.11
CA ILE A 152 -4.43 18.23 -4.12
C ILE A 152 -4.12 19.35 -3.12
N LYS A 153 -3.64 19.00 -1.91
CA LYS A 153 -3.30 20.00 -0.88
C LYS A 153 -2.08 20.86 -1.25
N LEU A 154 -1.23 20.38 -2.16
CA LEU A 154 -0.03 21.07 -2.64
C LEU A 154 -0.28 21.94 -3.87
N ILE A 155 -1.50 21.98 -4.40
CA ILE A 155 -1.85 22.87 -5.51
C ILE A 155 -1.53 24.33 -5.11
N PRO A 156 -0.70 25.06 -5.90
CA PRO A 156 -0.43 26.47 -5.68
C PRO A 156 -1.71 27.30 -5.69
N LYS A 157 -1.79 28.31 -4.81
CA LYS A 157 -2.96 29.20 -4.71
C LYS A 157 -3.28 29.87 -6.04
N ASP A 158 -2.27 30.28 -6.80
CA ASP A 158 -2.45 30.98 -8.07
C ASP A 158 -3.20 30.13 -9.11
N LEU A 159 -2.97 28.81 -9.14
CA LEU A 159 -3.72 27.89 -10.00
C LEU A 159 -5.16 27.68 -9.51
N ASP A 160 -5.34 27.68 -8.19
CA ASP A 160 -6.65 27.57 -7.56
C ASP A 160 -7.50 28.81 -7.87
N GLU A 161 -6.94 30.01 -7.70
CA GLU A 161 -7.56 31.29 -8.01
C GLU A 161 -7.82 31.44 -9.51
N ALA A 162 -6.88 31.03 -10.37
CA ALA A 162 -7.11 30.99 -11.81
C ALA A 162 -8.32 30.11 -12.18
N SER A 163 -8.48 28.96 -11.54
CA SER A 163 -9.64 28.08 -11.77
C SER A 163 -10.97 28.76 -11.43
N ASP A 164 -10.98 29.61 -10.40
CA ASP A 164 -12.15 30.38 -9.98
C ASP A 164 -12.42 31.54 -10.95
N VAL A 165 -11.38 32.22 -11.46
CA VAL A 165 -11.48 33.24 -12.52
C VAL A 165 -12.07 32.66 -13.81
N PHE A 166 -11.61 31.46 -14.21
CA PHE A 166 -12.19 30.73 -15.34
C PHE A 166 -13.58 30.14 -15.06
N ARG A 167 -14.15 30.36 -13.86
CA ARG A 167 -15.46 29.88 -13.42
C ARG A 167 -15.64 28.38 -13.60
N LEU A 168 -14.58 27.60 -13.39
CA LEU A 168 -14.65 26.16 -13.51
C LEU A 168 -15.60 25.61 -12.43
N ASN A 169 -16.54 24.75 -12.83
CA ASN A 169 -17.35 24.03 -11.86
C ASN A 169 -16.49 22.99 -11.09
N LYS A 170 -16.97 22.44 -9.98
CA LYS A 170 -16.19 21.48 -9.17
C LYS A 170 -15.68 20.26 -9.93
N TRP A 171 -16.46 19.77 -10.90
CA TRP A 171 -16.07 18.64 -11.74
C TRP A 171 -15.01 19.02 -12.77
N GLN A 172 -15.14 20.21 -13.36
CA GLN A 172 -14.16 20.77 -14.28
C GLN A 172 -12.85 21.07 -13.57
N LYS A 173 -12.90 21.64 -12.36
CA LYS A 173 -11.73 21.84 -11.49
C LYS A 173 -11.06 20.51 -11.14
N PHE A 174 -11.84 19.50 -10.74
CA PHE A 174 -11.34 18.15 -10.49
C PHE A 174 -10.63 17.55 -11.73
N ARG A 175 -11.28 17.59 -12.90
CA ARG A 175 -10.76 16.97 -14.14
C ARG A 175 -9.61 17.76 -14.79
N LYS A 176 -9.63 19.08 -14.74
CA LYS A 176 -8.70 19.95 -15.48
C LYS A 176 -7.53 20.46 -14.63
N LEU A 177 -7.68 20.52 -13.31
CA LEU A 177 -6.65 21.00 -12.39
C LEU A 177 -6.19 19.88 -11.44
N GLU A 178 -7.08 19.33 -10.63
CA GLU A 178 -6.68 18.44 -9.52
C GLU A 178 -6.08 17.11 -9.98
N VAL A 179 -6.76 16.41 -10.91
CA VAL A 179 -6.28 15.13 -11.46
C VAL A 179 -4.99 15.30 -12.26
N PRO A 180 -4.87 16.27 -13.20
CA PRO A 180 -3.63 16.55 -13.89
C PRO A 180 -2.46 16.86 -12.95
N PHE A 181 -2.66 17.77 -11.97
CA PHE A 181 -1.62 18.14 -11.02
C PHE A 181 -1.14 16.95 -10.18
N SER A 182 -2.07 16.05 -9.83
CA SER A 182 -1.77 14.86 -9.04
C SER A 182 -1.27 13.67 -9.87
N MET A 183 -1.21 13.78 -11.21
CA MET A 183 -1.01 12.64 -12.09
C MET A 183 0.35 11.96 -11.89
N MET A 184 1.42 12.74 -11.72
CA MET A 184 2.76 12.19 -11.48
C MET A 184 2.81 11.39 -10.16
N GLY A 185 2.26 11.95 -9.09
CA GLY A 185 2.16 11.27 -7.80
C GLY A 185 1.31 10.01 -7.89
N LEU A 186 0.15 10.09 -8.58
CA LEU A 186 -0.74 8.95 -8.78
C LEU A 186 -0.06 7.81 -9.54
N VAL A 187 0.58 8.08 -10.68
CA VAL A 187 1.20 7.03 -11.52
C VAL A 187 2.35 6.35 -10.77
N TRP A 188 3.20 7.13 -10.10
CA TRP A 188 4.28 6.59 -9.28
C TRP A 188 3.76 5.70 -8.14
N ASN A 189 2.76 6.19 -7.39
CA ASN A 189 2.19 5.42 -6.30
C ASN A 189 1.35 4.23 -6.78
N SER A 190 0.84 4.27 -8.01
CA SER A 190 0.17 3.13 -8.64
C SER A 190 1.14 1.98 -8.88
N MET A 191 2.34 2.27 -9.39
CA MET A 191 3.40 1.28 -9.56
C MET A 191 3.80 0.65 -8.21
N MET A 192 3.99 1.48 -7.18
CA MET A 192 4.28 0.99 -5.82
C MET A 192 3.14 0.15 -5.23
N SER A 193 1.88 0.53 -5.48
CA SER A 193 0.72 -0.25 -5.06
C SER A 193 0.68 -1.62 -5.73
N TRP A 194 1.04 -1.74 -7.00
CA TRP A 194 1.16 -3.05 -7.65
C TRP A 194 2.24 -3.91 -7.02
N ALA A 195 3.40 -3.35 -6.66
CA ALA A 195 4.42 -4.07 -5.90
C ALA A 195 3.88 -4.59 -4.55
N GLY A 196 3.08 -3.78 -3.84
CA GLY A 196 2.37 -4.18 -2.63
C GLY A 196 1.38 -5.33 -2.86
N GLY A 197 0.64 -5.31 -3.97
CA GLY A 197 -0.28 -6.41 -4.32
C GLY A 197 0.47 -7.71 -4.65
N TRP A 198 1.60 -7.64 -5.36
CA TRP A 198 2.45 -8.82 -5.61
C TRP A 198 2.99 -9.43 -4.33
N PHE A 199 3.32 -8.60 -3.33
CA PHE A 199 3.81 -9.05 -2.02
C PHE A 199 2.80 -9.98 -1.33
N PHE A 200 1.52 -9.59 -1.30
CA PHE A 200 0.44 -10.34 -0.64
C PHE A 200 -0.27 -11.37 -1.52
N LEU A 201 0.04 -11.41 -2.82
CA LEU A 201 -0.67 -12.24 -3.79
C LEU A 201 -0.71 -13.72 -3.39
N MET A 202 0.42 -14.29 -2.95
CA MET A 202 0.48 -15.69 -2.54
C MET A 202 -0.53 -15.99 -1.44
N THR A 203 -0.58 -15.15 -0.40
CA THR A 203 -1.51 -15.32 0.72
C THR A 203 -2.97 -15.05 0.35
N CYS A 204 -3.21 -14.14 -0.60
CA CYS A 204 -4.57 -13.85 -1.10
C CYS A 204 -5.10 -14.95 -2.02
N GLU A 205 -4.23 -15.71 -2.69
CA GLU A 205 -4.60 -16.79 -3.58
C GLU A 205 -4.60 -18.16 -2.89
N MET A 206 -3.83 -18.34 -1.83
CA MET A 206 -3.84 -19.56 -1.04
C MET A 206 -3.52 -19.28 0.43
N PHE A 207 -4.34 -19.86 1.31
CA PHE A 207 -4.12 -19.80 2.76
C PHE A 207 -4.79 -21.01 3.43
N THR A 208 -4.40 -21.27 4.67
CA THR A 208 -4.90 -22.39 5.47
C THR A 208 -5.55 -21.87 6.75
N MET A 209 -6.68 -22.46 7.11
CA MET A 209 -7.40 -22.15 8.35
C MET A 209 -8.14 -23.39 8.83
N ASN A 210 -8.00 -23.73 10.12
CA ASN A 210 -8.61 -24.93 10.74
C ASN A 210 -8.29 -26.22 9.98
N GLY A 211 -7.05 -26.36 9.50
CA GLY A 211 -6.61 -27.52 8.74
C GLY A 211 -7.18 -27.63 7.32
N LYS A 212 -8.01 -26.66 6.87
CA LYS A 212 -8.49 -26.58 5.49
C LYS A 212 -7.69 -25.55 4.70
N THR A 213 -7.18 -25.96 3.54
CA THR A 213 -6.51 -25.07 2.60
C THR A 213 -7.50 -24.60 1.55
N TYR A 214 -7.60 -23.29 1.39
CA TYR A 214 -8.38 -22.65 0.35
C TYR A 214 -7.40 -22.13 -0.68
N ALA A 215 -7.57 -22.55 -1.93
CA ALA A 215 -6.67 -22.19 -3.01
C ALA A 215 -7.45 -21.77 -4.26
N LEU A 216 -7.10 -20.61 -4.79
CA LEU A 216 -7.54 -20.13 -6.09
C LEU A 216 -6.46 -20.42 -7.14
N PRO A 217 -6.82 -20.78 -8.37
CA PRO A 217 -5.85 -20.93 -9.45
C PRO A 217 -5.20 -19.58 -9.76
N GLY A 218 -3.89 -19.49 -9.57
CA GLY A 218 -3.09 -18.27 -9.71
C GLY A 218 -1.60 -18.55 -9.55
N ILE A 219 -0.75 -17.61 -9.94
CA ILE A 219 0.71 -17.78 -9.86
C ILE A 219 1.18 -17.85 -8.40
N GLY A 220 0.48 -17.17 -7.49
CA GLY A 220 0.81 -17.16 -6.07
C GLY A 220 0.53 -18.51 -5.42
N SER A 221 -0.63 -19.11 -5.66
CA SER A 221 -0.95 -20.46 -5.18
C SER A 221 -0.07 -21.52 -5.85
N TYR A 222 0.27 -21.38 -7.14
CA TYR A 222 1.23 -22.25 -7.82
C TYR A 222 2.60 -22.22 -7.14
N LEU A 223 3.14 -21.04 -6.83
CA LEU A 223 4.42 -20.90 -6.13
C LEU A 223 4.38 -21.51 -4.73
N GLN A 224 3.27 -21.31 -4.01
CA GLN A 224 3.12 -21.82 -2.65
C GLN A 224 2.97 -23.35 -2.62
N VAL A 225 2.20 -23.95 -3.55
CA VAL A 225 2.10 -25.41 -3.68
C VAL A 225 3.43 -26.01 -4.12
N ALA A 226 4.11 -25.43 -5.11
CA ALA A 226 5.43 -25.89 -5.53
C ALA A 226 6.46 -25.84 -4.39
N ALA A 227 6.41 -24.80 -3.55
CA ALA A 227 7.25 -24.68 -2.36
C ALA A 227 6.88 -25.72 -1.28
N ASN A 228 5.59 -25.96 -1.05
CA ASN A 228 5.12 -26.97 -0.08
C ASN A 228 5.46 -28.40 -0.49
N GLU A 229 5.42 -28.70 -1.80
CA GLU A 229 5.81 -30.00 -2.38
C GLU A 229 7.33 -30.17 -2.51
N GLY A 230 8.12 -29.11 -2.29
CA GLY A 230 9.57 -29.12 -2.55
C GLY A 230 9.94 -29.25 -4.04
N ASN A 231 9.00 -28.97 -4.96
CA ASN A 231 9.22 -29.05 -6.39
C ASN A 231 10.01 -27.83 -6.90
N MET A 232 11.34 -27.92 -6.82
CA MET A 232 12.27 -26.85 -7.21
C MET A 232 12.15 -26.44 -8.68
N LYS A 233 11.83 -27.38 -9.57
CA LYS A 233 11.67 -27.09 -11.00
C LYS A 233 10.42 -26.25 -11.24
N ALA A 234 9.29 -26.63 -10.64
CA ALA A 234 8.05 -25.86 -10.73
C ALA A 234 8.24 -24.47 -10.13
N LEU A 235 8.87 -24.38 -8.95
CA LEU A 235 9.16 -23.12 -8.26
C LEU A 235 10.03 -22.17 -9.12
N PHE A 236 11.11 -22.69 -9.71
CA PHE A 236 12.00 -21.92 -10.59
C PHE A 236 11.26 -21.32 -11.79
N TRP A 237 10.50 -22.13 -12.53
CA TRP A 237 9.72 -21.66 -13.67
C TRP A 237 8.60 -20.72 -13.27
N GLY A 238 7.97 -20.91 -12.10
CA GLY A 238 7.00 -19.99 -11.54
C GLY A 238 7.59 -18.61 -11.27
N ILE A 239 8.76 -18.55 -10.62
CA ILE A 239 9.45 -17.30 -10.30
C ILE A 239 9.88 -16.57 -11.58
N ILE A 240 10.47 -17.28 -12.55
CA ILE A 240 10.86 -16.69 -13.84
C ILE A 240 9.64 -16.10 -14.54
N SER A 241 8.53 -16.84 -14.57
CA SER A 241 7.33 -16.40 -15.27
C SER A 241 6.71 -15.18 -14.59
N LEU A 242 6.73 -15.13 -13.25
CA LEU A 242 6.33 -13.95 -12.48
C LEU A 242 7.22 -12.74 -12.80
N ILE A 243 8.54 -12.90 -12.85
CA ILE A 243 9.48 -11.84 -13.23
C ILE A 243 9.21 -11.35 -14.66
N ILE A 244 8.96 -12.26 -15.60
CA ILE A 244 8.60 -11.91 -16.98
C ILE A 244 7.34 -11.05 -17.01
N VAL A 245 6.28 -11.45 -16.28
CA VAL A 245 5.04 -10.66 -16.19
C VAL A 245 5.29 -9.28 -15.62
N ILE A 246 6.10 -9.17 -14.57
CA ILE A 246 6.45 -7.89 -13.95
C ILE A 246 7.19 -6.99 -14.96
N ILE A 247 8.19 -7.53 -15.67
CA ILE A 247 8.92 -6.79 -16.71
C ILE A 247 7.98 -6.37 -17.84
N LEU A 248 7.06 -7.25 -18.27
CA LEU A 248 6.07 -6.93 -19.29
C LEU A 248 5.14 -5.81 -18.83
N LEU A 249 4.64 -5.85 -17.60
CA LEU A 249 3.80 -4.78 -17.04
C LEU A 249 4.57 -3.46 -16.94
N ASP A 250 5.83 -3.49 -16.53
CA ASP A 250 6.70 -2.31 -16.53
C ASP A 250 6.86 -1.70 -17.93
N GLN A 251 7.27 -2.49 -18.91
CA GLN A 251 7.49 -1.99 -20.27
C GLN A 251 6.20 -1.58 -20.99
N LEU A 252 5.10 -2.33 -20.78
CA LEU A 252 3.85 -2.15 -21.51
C LEU A 252 2.92 -1.11 -20.88
N ILE A 253 2.94 -0.97 -19.55
CA ILE A 253 1.99 -0.14 -18.80
C ILE A 253 2.72 1.00 -18.10
N TRP A 254 3.65 0.70 -17.19
CA TRP A 254 4.21 1.71 -16.27
C TRP A 254 5.12 2.72 -16.97
N LYS A 255 6.05 2.25 -17.79
CA LYS A 255 7.01 3.12 -18.48
C LYS A 255 6.35 4.09 -19.46
N PRO A 256 5.37 3.68 -20.30
CA PRO A 256 4.58 4.63 -21.09
C PRO A 256 3.78 5.62 -20.26
N LEU A 257 3.14 5.17 -19.17
CA LEU A 257 2.37 6.04 -18.28
C LEU A 257 3.25 7.07 -17.58
N ASN A 258 4.43 6.67 -17.08
CA ASN A 258 5.41 7.56 -16.47
C ASN A 258 5.84 8.67 -17.44
N VAL A 259 6.21 8.31 -18.68
CA VAL A 259 6.59 9.30 -19.71
C VAL A 259 5.42 10.19 -20.10
N TRP A 260 4.20 9.64 -20.15
CA TRP A 260 3.01 10.44 -20.44
C TRP A 260 2.66 11.40 -19.29
N ALA A 261 2.87 11.00 -18.04
CA ALA A 261 2.58 11.80 -16.87
C ALA A 261 3.58 12.95 -16.69
N ASP A 262 4.80 12.80 -17.20
CA ASP A 262 5.87 13.81 -17.12
C ASP A 262 5.46 15.18 -17.68
N LYS A 263 4.53 15.21 -18.64
CA LYS A 263 3.95 16.47 -19.18
C LYS A 263 3.20 17.31 -18.14
N PHE A 264 2.81 16.72 -17.01
CA PHE A 264 2.14 17.41 -15.90
C PHE A 264 3.11 17.87 -14.83
N LYS A 265 4.41 17.58 -14.97
CA LYS A 265 5.45 18.02 -14.04
C LYS A 265 5.68 19.52 -14.22
N MET A 266 5.54 20.27 -13.14
CA MET A 266 5.75 21.72 -13.13
C MET A 266 7.22 22.01 -12.78
N GLU A 267 8.11 21.88 -13.76
CA GLU A 267 9.50 22.34 -13.64
C GLU A 267 9.70 23.60 -14.48
N LEU A 268 10.33 24.62 -13.89
CA LEU A 268 10.68 25.88 -14.57
C LEU A 268 11.90 25.73 -15.49
N THR A 269 12.63 24.62 -15.37
CA THR A 269 13.84 24.32 -16.12
C THR A 269 13.64 23.04 -16.95
N GLN A 270 13.88 23.12 -18.26
CA GLN A 270 13.77 21.98 -19.17
C GLN A 270 14.84 20.93 -18.84
N THR A 271 14.43 19.78 -18.33
CA THR A 271 15.25 18.56 -18.28
C THR A 271 15.06 17.73 -19.57
N GLU A 272 16.04 16.88 -19.92
CA GLU A 272 15.95 15.98 -21.08
C GLU A 272 14.64 15.17 -21.02
N VAL A 273 13.83 15.24 -22.08
CA VAL A 273 12.52 14.56 -22.13
C VAL A 273 12.73 13.04 -22.09
N PRO A 274 12.19 12.30 -21.11
CA PRO A 274 12.33 10.86 -21.05
C PRO A 274 11.62 10.20 -22.25
N HIS A 275 12.29 9.24 -22.91
CA HIS A 275 11.76 8.56 -24.09
C HIS A 275 11.19 7.17 -23.75
N SER A 276 9.97 6.87 -24.24
CA SER A 276 9.39 5.52 -24.22
C SER A 276 9.11 5.06 -25.66
N ALA A 277 9.79 3.99 -26.09
CA ALA A 277 9.63 3.43 -27.42
C ALA A 277 8.19 2.99 -27.70
N LEU A 278 7.55 2.33 -26.73
CA LEU A 278 6.15 1.92 -26.84
C LEU A 278 5.23 3.13 -26.94
N LEU A 279 5.41 4.16 -26.10
CA LEU A 279 4.58 5.36 -26.19
C LEU A 279 4.69 6.04 -27.56
N THR A 280 5.90 6.11 -28.12
CA THR A 280 6.12 6.63 -29.48
C THR A 280 5.43 5.76 -30.53
N LEU A 281 5.47 4.43 -30.40
CA LEU A 281 4.77 3.50 -31.28
C LEU A 281 3.25 3.64 -31.17
N LEU A 282 2.71 3.75 -29.95
CA LEU A 282 1.28 3.94 -29.70
C LEU A 282 0.78 5.27 -30.29
N ARG A 283 1.56 6.35 -30.18
CA ARG A 283 1.23 7.67 -30.77
C ARG A 283 1.28 7.66 -32.30
N ARG A 284 2.16 6.84 -32.90
CA ARG A 284 2.28 6.70 -34.36
C ARG A 284 1.28 5.69 -34.94
N SER A 285 0.60 4.90 -34.11
CA SER A 285 -0.36 3.90 -34.57
C SER A 285 -1.66 4.56 -35.03
N ALA A 286 -1.97 4.39 -36.33
CA ALA A 286 -3.21 4.85 -36.93
C ALA A 286 -4.46 4.18 -36.29
N VAL A 287 -4.35 2.93 -35.84
CA VAL A 287 -5.43 2.21 -35.16
C VAL A 287 -5.76 2.85 -33.82
N ILE A 288 -4.74 3.23 -33.06
CA ILE A 288 -4.94 3.89 -31.76
C ILE A 288 -5.46 5.31 -31.97
N GLY A 289 -4.94 6.03 -32.97
CA GLY A 289 -5.50 7.30 -33.40
C GLY A 289 -6.99 7.18 -33.70
N PHE A 290 -7.37 6.20 -34.54
CA PHE A 290 -8.77 5.92 -34.87
C PHE A 290 -9.61 5.58 -33.63
N LEU A 291 -9.17 4.67 -32.76
CA LEU A 291 -9.89 4.30 -31.54
C LEU A 291 -10.08 5.49 -30.59
N VAL A 292 -9.04 6.30 -30.41
CA VAL A 292 -9.10 7.48 -29.54
C VAL A 292 -10.06 8.51 -30.11
N GLU A 293 -10.02 8.76 -31.42
CA GLU A 293 -10.84 9.80 -32.04
C GLU A 293 -12.30 9.39 -32.27
N LYS A 294 -12.55 8.13 -32.64
CA LYS A 294 -13.89 7.65 -32.99
C LYS A 294 -14.62 6.95 -31.84
N ILE A 295 -13.92 6.40 -30.86
CA ILE A 295 -14.54 5.67 -29.74
C ILE A 295 -14.37 6.44 -28.43
N PHE A 296 -13.14 6.71 -28.00
CA PHE A 296 -12.91 7.28 -26.67
C PHE A 296 -13.32 8.76 -26.56
N LYS A 297 -12.98 9.62 -27.54
CA LYS A 297 -13.35 11.05 -27.53
C LYS A 297 -14.88 11.25 -27.47
N PRO A 298 -15.71 10.59 -28.31
CA PRO A 298 -17.17 10.73 -28.25
C PRO A 298 -17.78 10.20 -26.96
N ILE A 299 -17.31 9.05 -26.45
CA ILE A 299 -17.80 8.52 -25.18
C ILE A 299 -17.45 9.48 -24.04
N ALA A 300 -16.20 9.97 -24.01
CA ALA A 300 -15.74 10.91 -22.99
C ALA A 300 -16.45 12.28 -23.06
N SER A 301 -16.84 12.74 -24.25
CA SER A 301 -17.63 13.97 -24.40
C SER A 301 -19.08 13.76 -23.99
N ILE A 302 -19.73 12.66 -24.38
CA ILE A 302 -21.11 12.34 -23.97
C ILE A 302 -21.21 12.18 -22.45
N PHE A 303 -20.29 11.44 -21.84
CA PHE A 303 -20.25 11.31 -20.38
C PHE A 303 -19.92 12.65 -19.73
N GLY A 304 -18.95 13.40 -20.25
CA GLY A 304 -18.56 14.72 -19.74
C GLY A 304 -19.73 15.71 -19.75
N GLU A 305 -20.40 15.86 -20.88
CA GLU A 305 -21.53 16.77 -21.09
C GLU A 305 -22.76 16.37 -20.27
N LYS A 306 -23.10 15.06 -20.23
CA LYS A 306 -24.20 14.59 -19.37
C LYS A 306 -23.90 14.82 -17.89
N LEU A 307 -22.66 14.58 -17.44
CA LEU A 307 -22.28 14.83 -16.06
C LEU A 307 -22.30 16.33 -15.74
N ASP A 308 -21.77 17.17 -16.65
CA ASP A 308 -21.78 18.63 -16.52
C ASP A 308 -23.21 19.19 -16.46
N GLN A 309 -24.13 18.68 -17.29
CA GLN A 309 -25.55 19.07 -17.26
C GLN A 309 -26.24 18.63 -15.97
N VAL A 310 -25.97 17.43 -15.46
CA VAL A 310 -26.54 16.92 -14.21
C VAL A 310 -26.02 17.71 -13.00
N ILE A 311 -24.72 18.01 -12.96
CA ILE A 311 -24.09 18.76 -11.88
C ILE A 311 -24.54 20.23 -11.89
N ASN A 312 -24.61 20.86 -13.06
CA ASN A 312 -25.12 22.24 -13.19
C ASN A 312 -26.61 22.33 -12.82
N LYS A 313 -27.47 21.41 -13.28
CA LYS A 313 -28.89 21.37 -12.87
C LYS A 313 -29.05 21.20 -11.35
N ARG A 314 -28.19 20.41 -10.69
CA ARG A 314 -28.20 20.25 -9.22
C ARG A 314 -27.74 21.50 -8.46
N ASN A 315 -26.78 22.24 -8.98
CA ASN A 315 -26.32 23.49 -8.37
C ASN A 315 -27.36 24.62 -8.48
N VAL A 316 -28.12 24.69 -9.59
CA VAL A 316 -29.22 25.66 -9.76
C VAL A 316 -30.40 25.34 -8.82
N LYS A 317 -30.76 24.05 -8.64
CA LYS A 317 -31.84 23.64 -7.71
C LYS A 317 -31.47 23.73 -6.22
N LYS A 318 -30.21 23.99 -5.86
CA LYS A 318 -29.78 24.06 -4.46
C LYS A 318 -30.13 25.39 -3.75
N LYS A 319 -30.82 26.31 -4.44
CA LYS A 319 -31.38 27.53 -3.85
C LYS A 319 -32.75 27.35 -3.18
N GLU A 320 -33.42 26.22 -3.35
CA GLU A 320 -34.59 25.87 -2.55
C GLU A 320 -34.21 24.84 -1.48
N LYS A 321 -33.84 25.33 -0.29
CA LYS A 321 -33.84 24.49 0.91
C LYS A 321 -35.29 24.18 1.27
N VAL A 322 -35.82 23.07 0.75
CA VAL A 322 -36.94 22.41 1.42
C VAL A 322 -36.41 21.87 2.74
N ASN A 323 -36.88 22.44 3.84
CA ASN A 323 -36.51 22.09 5.20
C ASN A 323 -37.09 20.71 5.54
N ASN A 324 -36.47 19.66 5.02
CA ASN A 324 -36.98 18.30 5.13
C ASN A 324 -36.65 17.73 6.53
N LYS A 325 -37.52 18.02 7.51
CA LYS A 325 -37.44 17.50 8.89
C LYS A 325 -37.54 15.96 8.94
N SER A 326 -38.01 15.29 7.89
CA SER A 326 -38.11 13.83 7.79
C SER A 326 -36.76 13.10 7.70
N GLY A 327 -35.69 13.80 7.29
CA GLY A 327 -34.33 13.23 7.23
C GLY A 327 -33.59 13.25 8.58
N ILE A 328 -34.16 13.85 9.63
CA ILE A 328 -33.54 13.92 10.96
C ILE A 328 -33.73 12.60 11.69
N VAL A 329 -34.97 12.06 11.69
CA VAL A 329 -35.30 10.80 12.36
C VAL A 329 -34.53 9.62 11.77
N ILE A 330 -34.49 9.49 10.43
CA ILE A 330 -33.72 8.43 9.76
C ILE A 330 -32.22 8.54 10.08
N LYS A 331 -31.66 9.76 10.13
CA LYS A 331 -30.24 9.95 10.53
C LYS A 331 -29.99 9.59 11.98
N TRP A 332 -30.93 9.86 12.88
CA TRP A 332 -30.83 9.46 14.29
C TRP A 332 -30.98 7.96 14.45
N ILE A 333 -31.91 7.31 13.75
CA ILE A 333 -32.07 5.85 13.73
C ILE A 333 -30.78 5.19 13.23
N ILE A 334 -30.22 5.62 12.09
CA ILE A 334 -28.95 5.08 11.56
C ILE A 334 -27.82 5.26 12.57
N ARG A 335 -27.74 6.42 13.25
CA ARG A 335 -26.73 6.67 14.29
C ARG A 335 -26.92 5.77 15.50
N ILE A 336 -28.14 5.62 15.99
CA ILE A 336 -28.46 4.78 17.15
C ILE A 336 -28.16 3.32 16.84
N VAL A 337 -28.60 2.82 15.68
CA VAL A 337 -28.29 1.46 15.21
C VAL A 337 -26.77 1.27 15.08
N ALA A 338 -26.05 2.23 14.50
CA ALA A 338 -24.59 2.15 14.40
C ALA A 338 -23.92 2.12 15.79
N ILE A 339 -24.40 2.91 16.76
CA ILE A 339 -23.88 2.90 18.13
C ILE A 339 -24.20 1.58 18.84
N ILE A 340 -25.41 1.04 18.68
CA ILE A 340 -25.80 -0.24 19.29
C ILE A 340 -24.95 -1.38 18.71
N VAL A 341 -24.82 -1.45 17.39
CA VAL A 341 -23.96 -2.44 16.70
C VAL A 341 -22.52 -2.32 17.17
N PHE A 342 -22.04 -1.08 17.32
CA PHE A 342 -20.70 -0.81 17.81
C PHE A 342 -20.50 -1.26 19.26
N LEU A 343 -21.41 -0.93 20.17
CA LEU A 343 -21.32 -1.37 21.57
C LEU A 343 -21.41 -2.89 21.69
N TYR A 344 -22.32 -3.52 20.95
CA TYR A 344 -22.45 -4.97 20.91
C TYR A 344 -21.16 -5.65 20.45
N ALA A 345 -20.59 -5.19 19.33
CA ALA A 345 -19.34 -5.71 18.82
C ALA A 345 -18.15 -5.44 19.75
N ALA A 346 -18.11 -4.29 20.44
CA ALA A 346 -17.05 -3.96 21.38
C ALA A 346 -17.08 -4.87 22.62
N ILE A 347 -18.28 -5.13 23.15
CA ILE A 347 -18.49 -6.06 24.28
C ILE A 347 -18.11 -7.49 23.89
N ASN A 348 -18.43 -7.92 22.67
CA ASN A 348 -18.07 -9.27 22.26
C ASN A 348 -16.59 -9.42 21.89
N ALA A 349 -15.97 -8.38 21.33
CA ALA A 349 -14.53 -8.30 21.14
C ALA A 349 -13.79 -8.43 22.48
N SER A 350 -14.23 -7.70 23.51
CA SER A 350 -13.63 -7.81 24.85
C SER A 350 -13.84 -9.20 25.46
N LYS A 351 -15.05 -9.76 25.37
CA LYS A 351 -15.32 -11.15 25.80
C LYS A 351 -14.44 -12.16 25.08
N LEU A 352 -14.17 -11.98 23.80
CA LEU A 352 -13.31 -12.88 23.02
C LEU A 352 -11.87 -12.84 23.55
N ILE A 353 -11.33 -11.66 23.84
CA ILE A 353 -9.99 -11.49 24.42
C ILE A 353 -9.94 -12.04 25.86
N MET A 354 -11.00 -11.88 26.65
CA MET A 354 -11.09 -12.42 28.01
C MET A 354 -11.09 -13.95 28.07
N LYS A 355 -11.23 -14.66 26.94
CA LYS A 355 -11.06 -16.12 26.89
C LYS A 355 -9.59 -16.55 26.93
N LEU A 356 -8.66 -15.64 26.64
CA LEU A 356 -7.24 -15.93 26.67
C LEU A 356 -6.75 -16.05 28.11
N SER A 357 -5.86 -17.01 28.34
CA SER A 357 -5.10 -17.15 29.57
C SER A 357 -4.13 -15.98 29.75
N MET A 358 -3.68 -15.76 30.99
CA MET A 358 -2.70 -14.71 31.27
C MET A 358 -1.36 -14.99 30.55
N ASP A 359 -0.98 -16.26 30.41
CA ASP A 359 0.25 -16.66 29.73
C ASP A 359 0.20 -16.32 28.23
N GLU A 360 -0.92 -16.57 27.55
CA GLU A 360 -1.15 -16.18 26.14
C GLU A 360 -1.08 -14.65 25.95
N ILE A 361 -1.62 -13.89 26.91
CA ILE A 361 -1.54 -12.42 26.86
C ILE A 361 -0.08 -11.94 27.07
N LEU A 362 0.65 -12.58 28.00
CA LEU A 362 2.04 -12.23 28.29
C LEU A 362 3.00 -12.58 27.14
N GLU A 363 2.68 -13.59 26.32
CA GLU A 363 3.46 -13.97 25.14
C GLU A 363 3.57 -12.85 24.08
N ILE A 364 2.62 -11.91 24.07
CA ILE A 364 2.63 -10.81 23.12
C ILE A 364 3.81 -9.86 23.32
N PHE A 365 4.25 -9.64 24.57
CA PHE A 365 5.34 -8.71 24.84
C PHE A 365 6.68 -9.12 24.20
N PRO A 366 7.19 -10.35 24.40
CA PRO A 366 8.40 -10.80 23.72
C PRO A 366 8.21 -10.87 22.19
N ALA A 367 7.00 -11.22 21.71
CA ALA A 367 6.69 -11.24 20.28
C ALA A 367 6.80 -9.84 19.63
N VAL A 368 6.23 -8.81 20.27
CA VAL A 368 6.35 -7.41 19.85
C VAL A 368 7.81 -6.98 19.83
N GLY A 369 8.55 -7.27 20.92
CA GLY A 369 9.96 -6.92 21.04
C GLY A 369 10.82 -7.55 19.94
N ALA A 370 10.63 -8.83 19.66
CA ALA A 370 11.36 -9.56 18.64
C ALA A 370 11.08 -9.01 17.23
N THR A 371 9.81 -8.78 16.87
CA THR A 371 9.46 -8.18 15.57
C THR A 371 10.01 -6.76 15.44
N LEU A 372 9.90 -5.92 16.49
CA LEU A 372 10.44 -4.56 16.48
C LEU A 372 11.96 -4.56 16.24
N LEU A 373 12.70 -5.46 16.89
CA LEU A 373 14.14 -5.60 16.69
C LEU A 373 14.48 -5.99 15.24
N ARG A 374 13.73 -6.91 14.63
CA ARG A 374 13.93 -7.27 13.21
C ARG A 374 13.62 -6.11 12.27
N VAL A 375 12.54 -5.36 12.53
CA VAL A 375 12.18 -4.16 11.77
C VAL A 375 13.30 -3.12 11.84
N LEU A 376 13.83 -2.85 13.03
CA LEU A 376 14.94 -1.91 13.22
C LEU A 376 16.22 -2.40 12.55
N ALA A 377 16.56 -3.69 12.69
CA ALA A 377 17.73 -4.28 12.04
C ALA A 377 17.65 -4.16 10.52
N ALA A 378 16.51 -4.52 9.92
CA ALA A 378 16.28 -4.39 8.48
C ALA A 378 16.44 -2.93 8.00
N GLN A 379 15.90 -1.96 8.76
CA GLN A 379 16.05 -0.55 8.41
C GLN A 379 17.49 -0.05 8.53
N ILE A 380 18.21 -0.41 9.59
CA ILE A 380 19.62 0.00 9.75
C ILE A 380 20.46 -0.55 8.60
N ILE A 381 20.30 -1.84 8.27
CA ILE A 381 21.01 -2.47 7.16
C ILE A 381 20.65 -1.79 5.83
N ALA A 382 19.36 -1.49 5.59
CA ALA A 382 18.94 -0.78 4.40
C ALA A 382 19.60 0.60 4.29
N ILE A 383 19.58 1.41 5.35
CA ILE A 383 20.17 2.76 5.36
C ILE A 383 21.67 2.72 5.03
N ILE A 384 22.41 1.76 5.60
CA ILE A 384 23.87 1.64 5.42
C ILE A 384 24.26 1.58 3.95
N TRP A 385 23.52 0.86 3.10
CA TRP A 385 23.86 0.71 1.69
C TRP A 385 23.04 1.63 0.77
N THR A 386 21.75 1.82 1.05
CA THR A 386 20.85 2.61 0.17
C THR A 386 21.16 4.09 0.20
N VAL A 387 21.62 4.65 1.33
CA VAL A 387 21.96 6.07 1.40
C VAL A 387 23.18 6.40 0.54
N PRO A 388 24.33 5.70 0.67
CA PRO A 388 25.47 5.91 -0.22
C PRO A 388 25.14 5.69 -1.69
N VAL A 389 24.47 4.59 -2.03
CA VAL A 389 24.13 4.24 -3.41
C VAL A 389 23.14 5.25 -3.99
N GLY A 390 22.10 5.62 -3.23
CA GLY A 390 21.08 6.57 -3.67
C GLY A 390 21.64 7.96 -3.93
N VAL A 391 22.55 8.44 -3.06
CA VAL A 391 23.25 9.71 -3.27
C VAL A 391 24.17 9.64 -4.49
N ALA A 392 24.90 8.53 -4.67
CA ALA A 392 25.77 8.36 -5.83
C ALA A 392 24.99 8.37 -7.15
N ILE A 393 23.83 7.70 -7.18
CA ILE A 393 22.91 7.69 -8.33
C ILE A 393 22.32 9.09 -8.56
N GLY A 394 21.79 9.74 -7.51
CA GLY A 394 21.09 11.01 -7.65
C GLY A 394 21.99 12.20 -8.00
N LEU A 395 23.27 12.17 -7.59
CA LEU A 395 24.23 13.22 -7.93
C LEU A 395 24.99 13.00 -9.26
N ASN A 396 24.85 11.81 -9.89
CA ASN A 396 25.60 11.49 -11.11
C ASN A 396 24.66 10.99 -12.24
N LYS A 397 24.45 11.85 -13.24
CA LYS A 397 23.58 11.56 -14.40
C LYS A 397 23.97 10.28 -15.17
N LYS A 398 25.26 9.93 -15.24
CA LYS A 398 25.72 8.71 -15.92
C LYS A 398 25.33 7.46 -15.13
N LEU A 399 25.52 7.47 -13.80
CA LEU A 399 25.10 6.37 -12.93
C LEU A 399 23.59 6.22 -12.93
N ALA A 400 22.84 7.33 -12.89
CA ALA A 400 21.38 7.30 -12.98
C ALA A 400 20.89 6.58 -14.24
N ARG A 401 21.46 6.88 -15.41
CA ARG A 401 21.08 6.27 -16.69
C ARG A 401 21.26 4.74 -16.72
N ILE A 402 22.23 4.21 -15.99
CA ILE A 402 22.56 2.77 -15.99
C ILE A 402 21.86 2.05 -14.83
N LEU A 403 21.94 2.60 -13.61
CA LEU A 403 21.52 1.93 -12.39
C LEU A 403 20.02 2.08 -12.10
N GLN A 404 19.38 3.20 -12.47
CA GLN A 404 17.94 3.36 -12.18
C GLN A 404 17.08 2.27 -12.82
N PRO A 405 17.25 1.91 -14.11
CA PRO A 405 16.48 0.81 -14.71
C PRO A 405 16.69 -0.53 -14.00
N ILE A 406 17.94 -0.84 -13.60
CA ILE A 406 18.27 -2.08 -12.89
C ILE A 406 17.59 -2.12 -11.52
N VAL A 407 17.68 -1.02 -10.78
CA VAL A 407 17.05 -0.88 -9.46
C VAL A 407 15.52 -0.94 -9.56
N GLN A 408 14.92 -0.35 -10.59
CA GLN A 408 13.47 -0.42 -10.83
C GLN A 408 13.00 -1.86 -11.07
N ILE A 409 13.72 -2.61 -11.91
CA ILE A 409 13.40 -4.02 -12.16
C ILE A 409 13.58 -4.84 -10.88
N ALA A 410 14.71 -4.68 -10.18
CA ALA A 410 14.99 -5.41 -8.95
C ALA A 410 13.94 -5.11 -7.85
N ALA A 411 13.52 -3.86 -7.72
CA ALA A 411 12.49 -3.43 -6.77
C ALA A 411 11.09 -3.96 -7.11
N SER A 412 10.84 -4.31 -8.37
CA SER A 412 9.53 -4.77 -8.82
C SER A 412 9.30 -6.26 -8.55
N VAL A 413 10.35 -7.04 -8.27
CA VAL A 413 10.24 -8.46 -7.96
C VAL A 413 9.77 -8.65 -6.51
N PRO A 414 8.65 -9.34 -6.26
CA PRO A 414 8.14 -9.53 -4.90
C PRO A 414 9.08 -10.43 -4.09
N ALA A 415 9.57 -9.88 -2.98
CA ALA A 415 10.48 -10.60 -2.09
C ALA A 415 9.87 -11.90 -1.53
N THR A 416 8.54 -11.94 -1.35
CA THR A 416 7.81 -13.12 -0.88
C THR A 416 7.94 -14.28 -1.86
N ALA A 417 7.92 -14.04 -3.18
CA ALA A 417 8.09 -15.11 -4.18
C ALA A 417 9.50 -15.73 -4.15
N LEU A 418 10.52 -14.96 -3.76
CA LEU A 418 11.90 -15.42 -3.61
C LEU A 418 12.14 -16.09 -2.25
N PHE A 419 11.25 -15.87 -1.28
CA PHE A 419 11.47 -16.29 0.11
C PHE A 419 11.62 -17.80 0.32
N PRO A 420 10.81 -18.67 -0.30
CA PRO A 420 10.99 -20.12 -0.17
C PRO A 420 12.39 -20.59 -0.58
N VAL A 421 12.92 -20.01 -1.67
CA VAL A 421 14.26 -20.32 -2.16
C VAL A 421 15.33 -19.85 -1.17
N LEU A 422 15.19 -18.65 -0.61
CA LEU A 422 16.11 -18.12 0.40
C LEU A 422 16.10 -18.95 1.69
N LEU A 423 14.91 -19.36 2.12
CA LEU A 423 14.75 -20.16 3.33
C LEU A 423 15.48 -21.50 3.22
N LEU A 424 15.44 -22.16 2.07
CA LEU A 424 16.20 -23.40 1.81
C LEU A 424 17.69 -23.27 2.10
N PHE A 425 18.30 -22.13 1.74
CA PHE A 425 19.73 -21.90 1.96
C PHE A 425 20.05 -21.49 3.40
N LEU A 426 19.13 -20.82 4.09
CA LEU A 426 19.37 -20.21 5.40
C LEU A 426 18.89 -21.05 6.58
N ILE A 427 17.93 -21.94 6.40
CA ILE A 427 17.30 -22.69 7.49
C ILE A 427 18.29 -23.55 8.29
N ASN A 428 19.30 -24.11 7.61
CA ASN A 428 20.34 -24.95 8.22
C ASN A 428 21.57 -24.15 8.69
N LYS A 429 21.52 -22.81 8.69
CA LYS A 429 22.62 -21.93 9.10
C LYS A 429 22.34 -21.31 10.47
N ILE A 430 23.41 -20.87 11.15
CA ILE A 430 23.30 -20.17 12.45
C ILE A 430 22.40 -18.94 12.26
N GLY A 431 21.34 -18.83 13.07
CA GLY A 431 20.34 -17.76 12.99
C GLY A 431 19.06 -18.11 12.21
N GLY A 432 19.05 -19.19 11.41
CA GLY A 432 17.86 -19.80 10.81
C GLY A 432 16.80 -18.81 10.29
N LEU A 433 15.57 -18.96 10.76
CA LEU A 433 14.44 -18.13 10.35
C LEU A 433 14.57 -16.66 10.78
N ASN A 434 15.32 -16.34 11.84
CA ASN A 434 15.50 -14.94 12.26
C ASN A 434 16.23 -14.11 11.21
N ILE A 435 17.31 -14.66 10.66
CA ILE A 435 18.09 -14.00 9.61
C ILE A 435 17.28 -13.98 8.31
N ALA A 436 16.63 -15.10 7.95
CA ALA A 436 15.78 -15.17 6.77
C ALA A 436 14.66 -14.11 6.84
N ALA A 437 14.06 -13.91 8.01
CA ALA A 437 13.01 -12.92 8.20
C ALA A 437 13.51 -11.48 7.99
N VAL A 438 14.68 -11.13 8.54
CA VAL A 438 15.31 -9.82 8.31
C VAL A 438 15.66 -9.62 6.83
N ILE A 439 16.16 -10.66 6.15
CA ILE A 439 16.48 -10.60 4.72
C ILE A 439 15.20 -10.39 3.88
N LEU A 440 14.12 -11.10 4.20
CA LEU A 440 12.84 -10.90 3.51
C LEU A 440 12.32 -9.47 3.71
N MET A 441 12.35 -8.96 4.94
CA MET A 441 11.99 -7.57 5.23
C MET A 441 12.85 -6.60 4.42
N LEU A 442 14.18 -6.79 4.44
CA LEU A 442 15.13 -5.95 3.70
C LEU A 442 14.83 -5.93 2.21
N MET A 443 14.67 -7.11 1.59
CA MET A 443 14.38 -7.26 0.16
C MET A 443 13.07 -6.60 -0.24
N GLY A 444 12.07 -6.61 0.64
CA GLY A 444 10.78 -5.97 0.40
C GLY A 444 10.78 -4.45 0.56
N THR A 445 11.67 -3.88 1.38
CA THR A 445 11.49 -2.49 1.88
C THR A 445 12.64 -1.53 1.62
N GLN A 446 13.85 -2.03 1.35
CA GLN A 446 15.02 -1.19 1.10
C GLN A 446 14.83 -0.22 -0.09
N TRP A 447 14.02 -0.62 -1.08
CA TRP A 447 13.75 0.17 -2.28
C TRP A 447 13.05 1.49 -1.96
N TYR A 448 12.20 1.54 -0.93
CA TYR A 448 11.54 2.78 -0.50
C TYR A 448 12.56 3.83 -0.03
N ILE A 449 13.56 3.41 0.75
CA ILE A 449 14.63 4.30 1.19
C ILE A 449 15.49 4.72 -0.01
N LEU A 450 15.90 3.77 -0.84
CA LEU A 450 16.75 4.06 -2.00
C LEU A 450 16.12 5.07 -2.96
N PHE A 451 14.86 4.88 -3.38
CA PHE A 451 14.21 5.79 -4.32
C PHE A 451 13.99 7.18 -3.73
N ASN A 452 13.62 7.27 -2.45
CA ASN A 452 13.48 8.57 -1.79
C ASN A 452 14.84 9.28 -1.68
N VAL A 453 15.91 8.57 -1.34
CA VAL A 453 17.26 9.17 -1.29
C VAL A 453 17.72 9.64 -2.68
N ILE A 454 17.46 8.86 -3.73
CA ILE A 454 17.75 9.28 -5.12
C ILE A 454 17.01 10.58 -5.43
N ALA A 455 15.70 10.65 -5.14
CA ALA A 455 14.90 11.85 -5.37
C ALA A 455 15.43 13.05 -4.58
N GLY A 456 15.75 12.88 -3.30
CA GLY A 456 16.30 13.94 -2.46
C GLY A 456 17.67 14.44 -2.94
N ALA A 457 18.53 13.53 -3.41
CA ALA A 457 19.83 13.90 -3.97
C ALA A 457 19.70 14.65 -5.30
N MET A 458 18.73 14.27 -6.15
CA MET A 458 18.44 14.97 -7.40
C MET A 458 17.83 16.36 -7.16
N ALA A 459 17.06 16.52 -6.08
CA ALA A 459 16.42 17.78 -5.72
C ALA A 459 17.39 18.84 -5.14
N ILE A 460 18.66 18.50 -4.88
CA ILE A 460 19.65 19.48 -4.41
C ILE A 460 19.88 20.52 -5.53
N PRO A 461 19.68 21.83 -5.26
CA PRO A 461 19.94 22.89 -6.24
C PRO A 461 21.38 22.86 -6.77
N GLU A 462 21.55 23.13 -8.06
CA GLU A 462 22.89 23.21 -8.69
C GLU A 462 23.73 24.34 -8.08
N ASP A 463 23.11 25.44 -7.66
CA ASP A 463 23.80 26.57 -7.03
C ASP A 463 24.47 26.18 -5.71
N LEU A 464 23.80 25.37 -4.88
CA LEU A 464 24.40 24.86 -3.63
C LEU A 464 25.53 23.87 -3.90
N LYS A 465 25.41 23.06 -4.96
CA LYS A 465 26.48 22.17 -5.42
C LYS A 465 27.69 22.97 -5.91
N ALA A 466 27.46 24.05 -6.66
CA ALA A 466 28.49 24.93 -7.17
C ALA A 466 29.17 25.72 -6.05
N ALA A 467 28.40 26.30 -5.12
CA ALA A 467 28.91 26.99 -3.95
C ALA A 467 29.80 26.07 -3.09
N ALA A 468 29.33 24.84 -2.79
CA ALA A 468 30.13 23.86 -2.06
C ALA A 468 31.46 23.54 -2.78
N LYS A 469 31.47 23.50 -4.11
CA LYS A 469 32.68 23.32 -4.91
C LYS A 469 33.62 24.54 -4.80
N THR A 470 33.08 25.76 -4.91
CA THR A 470 33.84 27.02 -4.78
C THR A 470 34.49 27.17 -3.40
N PHE A 471 33.77 26.79 -2.33
CA PHE A 471 34.30 26.79 -0.96
C PHE A 471 35.19 25.59 -0.62
N GLY A 472 35.50 24.71 -1.59
CA GLY A 472 36.36 23.54 -1.37
C GLY A 472 35.77 22.48 -0.43
N ILE A 473 34.45 22.43 -0.26
CA ILE A 473 33.78 21.48 0.63
C ILE A 473 33.77 20.08 -0.02
N THR A 474 34.61 19.18 0.50
CA THR A 474 34.79 17.82 -0.03
C THR A 474 34.65 16.74 1.05
N GLY A 475 34.61 15.47 0.63
CA GLY A 475 34.58 14.30 1.52
C GLY A 475 33.48 14.34 2.58
N ILE A 476 33.82 14.03 3.83
CA ILE A 476 32.90 13.98 4.97
C ILE A 476 32.25 15.34 5.25
N LYS A 477 32.98 16.46 5.02
CA LYS A 477 32.40 17.81 5.22
C LYS A 477 31.24 18.04 4.26
N LYS A 478 31.38 17.64 2.99
CA LYS A 478 30.28 17.70 2.01
C LYS A 478 29.07 16.87 2.45
N TRP A 479 29.31 15.69 3.00
CA TRP A 479 28.24 14.85 3.54
C TRP A 479 27.50 15.49 4.70
N LYS A 480 28.22 16.04 5.69
CA LYS A 480 27.62 16.63 6.89
C LYS A 480 26.92 17.97 6.64
N VAL A 481 27.45 18.80 5.75
CA VAL A 481 27.00 20.19 5.56
C VAL A 481 25.99 20.33 4.43
N LEU A 482 26.12 19.54 3.36
CA LEU A 482 25.27 19.67 2.18
C LEU A 482 24.35 18.44 2.00
N ILE A 483 24.94 17.25 1.85
CA ILE A 483 24.18 16.09 1.36
C ILE A 483 23.19 15.58 2.41
N LEU A 484 23.64 15.22 3.62
CA LEU A 484 22.75 14.67 4.65
C LEU A 484 21.64 15.65 5.03
N PRO A 485 21.91 16.94 5.30
CA PRO A 485 20.87 17.94 5.53
C PRO A 485 19.84 17.97 4.39
N ALA A 486 20.28 18.04 3.14
CA ALA A 486 19.39 18.16 2.00
C ALA A 486 18.51 16.92 1.76
N ILE A 487 19.06 15.71 1.94
CA ILE A 487 18.30 14.47 1.72
C ILE A 487 17.47 14.06 2.94
N PHE A 488 17.69 14.66 4.11
CA PHE A 488 17.08 14.21 5.37
C PHE A 488 15.54 14.10 5.31
N PRO A 489 14.78 15.07 4.76
CA PRO A 489 13.32 14.95 4.65
C PRO A 489 12.88 13.75 3.81
N TYR A 490 13.62 13.50 2.72
CA TYR A 490 13.38 12.36 1.83
C TYR A 490 13.75 11.04 2.52
N LEU A 491 14.88 11.00 3.23
CA LEU A 491 15.30 9.83 4.00
C LEU A 491 14.25 9.46 5.05
N VAL A 492 13.73 10.43 5.81
CA VAL A 492 12.64 10.21 6.78
C VAL A 492 11.40 9.64 6.10
N THR A 493 11.00 10.22 4.96
CA THR A 493 9.88 9.71 4.16
C THR A 493 10.09 8.25 3.75
N GLY A 494 11.27 7.92 3.20
CA GLY A 494 11.61 6.57 2.78
C GLY A 494 11.66 5.56 3.93
N MET A 495 12.20 5.95 5.09
CA MET A 495 12.26 5.11 6.29
C MET A 495 10.87 4.78 6.82
N ILE A 496 9.94 5.74 6.81
CA ILE A 496 8.56 5.53 7.27
C ILE A 496 7.83 4.53 6.39
N THR A 497 7.93 4.70 5.08
CA THR A 497 7.31 3.77 4.11
C THR A 497 7.94 2.38 4.23
N ALA A 498 9.27 2.31 4.38
CA ALA A 498 9.97 1.04 4.58
C ALA A 498 9.54 0.34 5.87
N ALA A 499 9.37 1.09 6.97
CA ALA A 499 8.91 0.54 8.24
C ALA A 499 7.52 -0.08 8.14
N GLY A 500 6.56 0.62 7.53
CA GLY A 500 5.22 0.07 7.26
C GLY A 500 5.26 -1.22 6.45
N GLY A 501 6.16 -1.29 5.45
CA GLY A 501 6.44 -2.51 4.71
C GLY A 501 7.04 -3.63 5.57
N CYS A 502 7.96 -3.32 6.49
CA CYS A 502 8.62 -4.33 7.34
C CYS A 502 7.65 -4.97 8.32
N TRP A 503 6.75 -4.17 8.92
CA TRP A 503 5.69 -4.66 9.78
C TRP A 503 4.78 -5.64 9.03
N ASN A 504 4.35 -5.28 7.83
CA ASN A 504 3.55 -6.18 6.99
C ASN A 504 4.33 -7.44 6.56
N ALA A 505 5.62 -7.29 6.28
CA ALA A 505 6.47 -8.41 5.89
C ALA A 505 6.74 -9.39 7.03
N SER A 506 6.70 -8.94 8.29
CA SER A 506 6.94 -9.80 9.46
C SER A 506 5.99 -10.99 9.52
N ILE A 507 4.75 -10.81 9.06
CA ILE A 507 3.71 -11.83 9.14
C ILE A 507 4.01 -13.04 8.25
N VAL A 508 4.55 -12.77 7.06
CA VAL A 508 5.00 -13.81 6.13
C VAL A 508 6.41 -14.30 6.50
N ALA A 509 7.22 -13.43 7.09
CA ALA A 509 8.62 -13.72 7.40
C ALA A 509 8.83 -14.56 8.66
N GLU A 510 7.96 -14.43 9.66
CA GLU A 510 8.12 -15.04 10.97
C GLU A 510 7.40 -16.40 11.10
N TYR A 511 6.52 -16.74 10.15
CA TYR A 511 5.79 -18.01 10.08
C TYR A 511 5.72 -18.48 8.63
N VAL A 512 6.39 -19.60 8.31
CA VAL A 512 6.38 -20.19 6.97
C VAL A 512 6.19 -21.69 7.03
N THR A 513 5.33 -22.19 6.14
CA THR A 513 5.27 -23.60 5.80
C THR A 513 6.07 -23.84 4.52
N PHE A 514 7.00 -24.77 4.58
CA PHE A 514 7.81 -25.19 3.44
C PHE A 514 8.11 -26.69 3.53
N GLY A 515 7.98 -27.43 2.42
CA GLY A 515 8.24 -28.87 2.40
C GLY A 515 7.38 -29.67 3.40
N GLY A 516 6.14 -29.23 3.63
CA GLY A 516 5.24 -29.81 4.64
C GLY A 516 5.62 -29.54 6.11
N LYS A 517 6.68 -28.77 6.37
CA LYS A 517 7.11 -28.38 7.72
C LYS A 517 6.85 -26.90 7.96
N THR A 518 6.19 -26.59 9.07
CA THR A 518 6.04 -25.21 9.51
C THR A 518 7.24 -24.82 10.38
N VAL A 519 7.87 -23.72 10.02
CA VAL A 519 9.00 -23.12 10.71
C VAL A 519 8.54 -21.76 11.22
N THR A 520 8.67 -21.54 12.52
CA THR A 520 8.23 -20.31 13.20
C THR A 520 9.37 -19.71 14.00
N THR A 521 9.26 -18.41 14.29
CA THR A 521 10.14 -17.70 15.20
C THR A 521 9.30 -16.79 16.10
N VAL A 522 9.81 -16.45 17.28
CA VAL A 522 9.13 -15.53 18.20
C VAL A 522 8.91 -14.20 17.51
N GLY A 523 7.66 -13.78 17.35
CA GLY A 523 7.32 -12.55 16.63
C GLY A 523 5.82 -12.32 16.56
N LEU A 524 5.42 -11.05 16.53
CA LEU A 524 4.01 -10.66 16.44
C LEU A 524 3.38 -11.12 15.12
N GLY A 525 4.18 -11.14 14.05
CA GLY A 525 3.75 -11.67 12.76
C GLY A 525 3.51 -13.17 12.81
N ALA A 526 4.33 -13.91 13.56
CA ALA A 526 4.12 -15.34 13.78
C ALA A 526 2.83 -15.61 14.54
N LEU A 527 2.54 -14.85 15.61
CA LEU A 527 1.29 -14.98 16.38
C LEU A 527 0.06 -14.75 15.49
N ILE A 528 0.08 -13.75 14.60
CA ILE A 528 -1.01 -13.49 13.66
C ILE A 528 -1.19 -14.66 12.68
N SER A 529 -0.12 -15.14 12.06
CA SER A 529 -0.16 -16.23 11.08
C SER A 529 -0.58 -17.56 11.72
N GLU A 530 -0.05 -17.88 12.90
CA GLU A 530 -0.38 -19.10 13.64
C GLU A 530 -1.82 -19.08 14.15
N SER A 531 -2.28 -17.95 14.70
CA SER A 531 -3.67 -17.78 15.14
C SER A 531 -4.65 -17.89 13.96
N THR A 532 -4.23 -17.43 12.79
CA THR A 532 -5.01 -17.58 11.54
C THR A 532 -5.09 -19.05 11.11
N ALA A 533 -3.96 -19.77 11.12
CA ALA A 533 -3.90 -21.16 10.72
C ALA A 533 -4.67 -22.09 11.68
N SER A 534 -4.57 -21.83 12.99
CA SER A 534 -5.21 -22.61 14.07
C SER A 534 -6.67 -22.21 14.34
N GLY A 535 -7.13 -21.07 13.81
CA GLY A 535 -8.46 -20.52 14.10
C GLY A 535 -8.61 -19.94 15.50
N ASN A 536 -7.51 -19.62 16.19
CA ASN A 536 -7.55 -18.90 17.46
C ASN A 536 -7.88 -17.42 17.22
N PHE A 537 -9.16 -17.13 16.99
CA PHE A 537 -9.63 -15.77 16.70
C PHE A 537 -9.42 -14.78 17.85
N ALA A 538 -9.32 -15.26 19.10
CA ALA A 538 -9.04 -14.42 20.25
C ALA A 538 -7.60 -13.88 20.20
N MET A 539 -6.63 -14.77 20.00
CA MET A 539 -5.22 -14.38 19.87
C MET A 539 -4.97 -13.60 18.58
N LEU A 540 -5.67 -13.93 17.48
CA LEU A 540 -5.63 -13.17 16.23
C LEU A 540 -6.06 -11.71 16.44
N LEU A 541 -7.19 -11.50 17.12
CA LEU A 541 -7.73 -10.17 17.40
C LEU A 541 -6.76 -9.37 18.29
N LEU A 542 -6.27 -9.98 19.38
CA LEU A 542 -5.37 -9.31 20.32
C LEU A 542 -4.02 -8.96 19.66
N SER A 543 -3.43 -9.87 18.89
CA SER A 543 -2.16 -9.66 18.17
C SER A 543 -2.30 -8.56 17.11
N THR A 544 -3.41 -8.55 16.39
CA THR A 544 -3.70 -7.52 15.37
C THR A 544 -3.87 -6.13 15.99
N LEU A 545 -4.65 -6.03 17.08
CA LEU A 545 -4.82 -4.77 17.80
C LEU A 545 -3.51 -4.27 18.37
N THR A 546 -2.71 -5.17 18.93
CA THR A 546 -1.38 -4.84 19.45
C THR A 546 -0.48 -4.30 18.35
N MET A 547 -0.46 -4.94 17.19
CA MET A 547 0.31 -4.47 16.03
C MET A 547 -0.11 -3.07 15.60
N ALA A 548 -1.41 -2.83 15.44
CA ALA A 548 -1.93 -1.51 15.07
C ALA A 548 -1.54 -0.42 16.10
N ILE A 549 -1.64 -0.73 17.40
CA ILE A 549 -1.25 0.18 18.48
C ILE A 549 0.25 0.47 18.42
N VAL A 550 1.09 -0.55 18.30
CA VAL A 550 2.55 -0.41 18.26
C VAL A 550 2.99 0.42 17.06
N VAL A 551 2.46 0.13 15.86
CA VAL A 551 2.79 0.87 14.63
C VAL A 551 2.37 2.34 14.77
N VAL A 552 1.15 2.62 15.22
CA VAL A 552 0.67 4.00 15.41
C VAL A 552 1.48 4.73 16.50
N ALA A 553 1.80 4.06 17.60
CA ALA A 553 2.65 4.62 18.65
C ALA A 553 4.04 4.96 18.12
N PHE A 554 4.65 4.05 17.34
CA PHE A 554 5.95 4.27 16.72
C PHE A 554 5.91 5.43 15.71
N ASN A 555 4.87 5.49 14.86
CA ASN A 555 4.65 6.61 13.94
C ASN A 555 4.57 7.95 14.67
N LYS A 556 3.85 7.98 15.78
CA LYS A 556 3.64 9.20 16.55
C LYS A 556 4.88 9.63 17.35
N ILE A 557 5.58 8.69 17.98
CA ILE A 557 6.68 8.98 18.91
C ILE A 557 7.98 9.20 18.15
N VAL A 558 8.23 8.43 17.10
CA VAL A 558 9.49 8.45 16.34
C VAL A 558 9.33 9.26 15.07
N TRP A 559 8.44 8.85 14.17
CA TRP A 559 8.37 9.42 12.82
C TRP A 559 7.92 10.87 12.80
N ASN A 560 6.88 11.23 13.55
CA ASN A 560 6.43 12.63 13.60
C ASN A 560 7.50 13.57 14.17
N ARG A 561 8.33 13.09 15.10
CA ARG A 561 9.45 13.90 15.63
C ARG A 561 10.54 14.10 14.58
N LEU A 562 10.87 13.04 13.84
CA LEU A 562 11.84 13.11 12.74
C LEU A 562 11.34 14.01 11.59
N TYR A 563 10.06 13.94 11.25
CA TYR A 563 9.46 14.85 10.28
C TYR A 563 9.53 16.31 10.73
N ARG A 564 9.19 16.59 11.99
CA ARG A 564 9.29 17.96 12.51
C ARG A 564 10.72 18.48 12.46
N LEU A 565 11.71 17.65 12.81
CA LEU A 565 13.13 18.00 12.67
C LEU A 565 13.50 18.28 11.21
N ALA A 566 12.96 17.51 10.26
CA ALA A 566 13.16 17.74 8.84
C ALA A 566 12.58 19.09 8.38
N GLU A 567 11.37 19.44 8.84
CA GLU A 567 10.71 20.71 8.52
C GLU A 567 11.40 21.92 9.17
N GLU A 568 11.78 21.83 10.44
CA GLU A 568 12.30 22.98 11.19
C GLU A 568 13.76 23.31 10.84
N LYS A 569 14.57 22.29 10.56
CA LYS A 569 16.04 22.45 10.44
C LYS A 569 16.57 22.25 9.02
N PHE A 570 15.88 21.46 8.21
CA PHE A 570 16.41 20.96 6.94
C PHE A 570 15.57 21.36 5.72
N LYS A 571 14.56 22.21 5.90
CA LYS A 571 13.79 22.79 4.80
C LYS A 571 14.68 23.78 4.05
N MET A 572 15.05 23.42 2.81
CA MET A 572 15.69 24.36 1.89
C MET A 572 14.58 25.21 1.27
N GLU A 573 14.22 26.31 1.94
CA GLU A 573 13.43 27.36 1.31
C GLU A 573 14.30 28.02 0.23
N LEU A 574 13.84 27.94 -1.01
CA LEU A 574 14.38 28.70 -2.14
C LEU A 574 13.80 30.11 -2.14
#